data_AF-A0A2E2XMM1-F1
#
_entry.id   AF-A0A2E2XMM1-F1
#
_cell.length_a   1.000
_cell.length_b   1.000
_cell.length_c   1.000
_cell.angle_alpha   90.00
_cell.angle_beta   90.00
_cell.angle_gamma   90.00
#
_symmetry.space_group_name_H-M   'P 1'
#
loop_
_entity.id
_entity.type
_entity.pdbx_description
1 polymer ?
#
loop_
_entity_poly.entity_id
_entity_poly.type
_entity_poly.pdbx_seq_one_letter_code
_entity_poly.pdbx_strand_id
1 'polypeptide(L)'
;MNQGHPPGGFVPQPAPSASDRTVMIPTPGGAAPSAPPPSPAMQAHFSAPDQIQLKRGLNSLVNAASTLLTVAIKLRTTLQHDNIVELHKRLSEEIKSFDVRAQQAGASPETIVSARYLLCTVVDEIVLNTPWGTNGGWSQHSLLSIFHQETFGGEKCFLILQRMQENPSQHLDLLELYYLCLSLGFEGKYKLEQRGHEQLDHIREGLYQTIENHRGHMEQDLSAQWQGCGQKKSSMMDYIPMWVIASIMLAVLVVSYSGFRYWLYDATQPTTERIQKLMTESVETDKETSRQN
;
A
#
# COMPACT_ATOMS: atom_id res chain seq x y z
N MET A 1 95.44 34.60 -14.04
CA MET A 1 94.92 35.74 -13.25
C MET A 1 93.45 35.50 -12.95
N ASN A 2 93.06 35.85 -11.73
CA ASN A 2 91.78 35.64 -11.08
C ASN A 2 90.74 36.71 -11.46
N GLN A 3 89.52 36.54 -10.91
CA GLN A 3 88.33 37.41 -10.76
C GLN A 3 87.15 37.08 -11.70
N GLY A 4 85.93 36.77 -11.25
CA GLY A 4 85.37 36.67 -9.90
C GLY A 4 83.85 36.34 -9.87
N HIS A 5 83.37 36.10 -8.64
CA HIS A 5 81.98 36.02 -8.11
C HIS A 5 81.06 34.78 -8.33
N PRO A 6 80.63 34.14 -7.22
CA PRO A 6 79.37 33.41 -7.10
C PRO A 6 78.39 34.07 -6.08
N PRO A 7 77.06 33.81 -6.14
CA PRO A 7 76.11 34.22 -5.10
C PRO A 7 75.60 33.08 -4.20
N GLY A 8 75.38 33.40 -2.93
CA GLY A 8 74.20 33.01 -2.14
C GLY A 8 74.16 31.63 -1.49
N GLY A 9 74.68 31.50 -0.26
CA GLY A 9 74.38 30.39 0.66
C GLY A 9 73.28 30.77 1.66
N PHE A 10 72.26 29.92 1.78
CA PHE A 10 71.14 30.02 2.73
C PHE A 10 71.47 29.24 4.01
N VAL A 11 71.31 29.87 5.18
CA VAL A 11 71.55 29.27 6.51
C VAL A 11 70.20 28.97 7.16
N PRO A 12 69.94 27.74 7.67
CA PRO A 12 68.67 27.39 8.30
C PRO A 12 68.58 27.92 9.75
N GLN A 13 67.38 28.37 10.12
CA GLN A 13 67.04 28.96 11.41
C GLN A 13 66.54 27.90 12.41
N PRO A 14 66.97 27.91 13.69
CA PRO A 14 66.53 26.93 14.68
C PRO A 14 65.16 27.27 15.29
N ALA A 15 64.41 26.22 15.66
CA ALA A 15 63.07 26.29 16.24
C ALA A 15 63.05 26.88 17.66
N PRO A 16 62.01 27.65 18.04
CA PRO A 16 61.87 28.18 19.39
C PRO A 16 61.41 27.12 20.39
N SER A 17 62.14 27.04 21.50
CA SER A 17 61.96 26.15 22.65
C SER A 17 60.74 26.52 23.49
N ALA A 18 60.03 25.49 23.94
CA ALA A 18 58.92 25.56 24.88
C ALA A 18 59.38 25.92 26.29
N SER A 19 58.89 27.04 26.81
CA SER A 19 58.93 27.33 28.25
C SER A 19 57.88 28.36 28.61
N ASP A 20 56.67 27.89 28.93
CA ASP A 20 55.78 28.57 29.86
C ASP A 20 55.13 27.53 30.79
N ARG A 21 55.69 27.44 32.00
CA ARG A 21 55.23 26.54 33.08
C ARG A 21 54.31 27.37 33.98
N THR A 22 53.01 27.29 33.77
CA THR A 22 52.05 27.70 34.80
C THR A 22 51.85 26.56 35.78
N VAL A 23 52.43 26.70 36.96
CA VAL A 23 52.31 25.79 38.10
C VAL A 23 50.92 25.96 38.72
N MET A 24 50.04 24.97 38.57
CA MET A 24 48.82 24.86 39.37
C MET A 24 49.11 24.13 40.67
N ILE A 25 48.87 24.82 41.78
CA ILE A 25 48.94 24.31 43.14
C ILE A 25 47.58 23.66 43.45
N PRO A 26 47.49 22.35 43.75
CA PRO A 26 46.23 21.77 44.19
C PRO A 26 45.96 22.13 45.65
N THR A 27 44.79 22.71 45.92
CA THR A 27 44.25 22.87 47.26
C THR A 27 43.58 21.55 47.67
N PRO A 28 43.91 20.95 48.82
CA PRO A 28 43.27 19.72 49.29
C PRO A 28 41.97 20.05 50.02
N GLY A 29 40.92 19.26 49.76
CA GLY A 29 39.70 19.27 50.59
C GLY A 29 38.58 20.16 50.06
N GLY A 30 37.90 19.66 49.03
CA GLY A 30 36.58 20.16 48.61
C GLY A 30 35.85 19.02 47.93
N ALA A 31 34.98 18.33 48.67
CA ALA A 31 34.15 17.27 48.13
C ALA A 31 33.16 17.86 47.11
N ALA A 32 33.40 17.63 45.83
CA ALA A 32 32.43 17.89 44.78
C ALA A 32 31.38 16.75 44.76
N PRO A 33 30.08 17.06 44.64
CA PRO A 33 29.04 16.04 44.58
C PRO A 33 29.22 15.21 43.30
N SER A 34 29.09 13.90 43.45
CA SER A 34 29.17 12.91 42.37
C SER A 34 28.29 13.29 41.18
N ALA A 35 28.92 13.44 40.01
CA ALA A 35 28.22 13.55 38.74
C ALA A 35 27.32 12.30 38.53
N PRO A 36 26.09 12.46 38.01
CA PRO A 36 25.27 11.32 37.64
C PRO A 36 25.96 10.52 36.53
N PRO A 37 25.79 9.18 36.49
CA PRO A 37 26.42 8.34 35.48
C PRO A 37 26.00 8.79 34.07
N PRO A 38 26.86 8.62 33.05
CA PRO A 38 26.47 8.87 31.67
C PRO A 38 25.26 7.99 31.36
N SER A 39 24.18 8.62 30.87
CA SER A 39 23.04 7.89 30.34
C SER A 39 23.55 6.83 29.35
N PRO A 40 23.05 5.58 29.41
CA PRO A 40 23.46 4.58 28.45
C PRO A 40 23.18 5.14 27.05
N ALA A 41 24.20 5.06 26.18
CA ALA A 41 24.04 5.30 24.76
C ALA A 41 22.73 4.64 24.32
N MET A 42 21.88 5.41 23.64
CA MET A 42 20.56 5.01 23.15
C MET A 42 20.69 3.72 22.35
N GLN A 43 20.67 2.58 23.04
CA GLN A 43 20.52 1.28 22.43
C GLN A 43 19.18 1.35 21.74
N ALA A 44 19.20 1.17 20.41
CA ALA A 44 17.99 0.99 19.63
C ALA A 44 17.26 -0.23 20.16
N HIS A 45 16.41 -0.02 21.16
CA HIS A 45 15.43 -0.99 21.59
C HIS A 45 14.56 -1.25 20.36
N PHE A 46 14.72 -2.44 19.79
CA PHE A 46 13.70 -3.04 18.94
C PHE A 46 12.49 -3.29 19.82
N SER A 47 11.71 -2.25 20.09
CA SER A 47 10.29 -2.43 20.39
C SER A 47 9.71 -3.15 19.19
N ALA A 48 9.03 -4.27 19.44
CA ALA A 48 8.28 -4.99 18.41
C ALA A 48 7.55 -3.96 17.56
N PRO A 49 7.65 -4.00 16.21
CA PRO A 49 6.94 -3.05 15.39
C PRO A 49 5.47 -3.17 15.78
N ASP A 50 4.91 -2.05 16.25
CA ASP A 50 3.47 -1.86 16.39
C ASP A 50 2.85 -2.51 15.16
N GLN A 51 1.99 -3.52 15.35
CA GLN A 51 1.46 -4.31 14.24
C GLN A 51 0.83 -3.32 13.27
N ILE A 52 1.53 -3.01 12.18
CA ILE A 52 0.99 -2.21 11.08
C ILE A 52 -0.01 -3.15 10.42
N GLN A 53 -1.21 -3.23 11.00
CA GLN A 53 -2.34 -3.88 10.38
C GLN A 53 -2.74 -2.99 9.22
N LEU A 54 -2.08 -3.21 8.09
CA LEU A 54 -2.47 -2.71 6.79
C LEU A 54 -3.77 -3.45 6.40
N LYS A 55 -4.89 -3.09 7.06
CA LYS A 55 -6.24 -3.66 6.86
C LYS A 55 -6.76 -3.46 5.43
N ARG A 56 -5.97 -2.79 4.58
CA ARG A 56 -6.20 -2.57 3.16
C ARG A 56 -4.89 -2.64 2.37
N GLY A 57 -4.02 -3.59 2.69
CA GLY A 57 -2.83 -3.85 1.86
C GLY A 57 -3.17 -4.60 0.58
N LEU A 58 -2.23 -4.56 -0.38
CA LEU A 58 -2.39 -5.09 -1.75
C LEU A 58 -3.08 -6.46 -1.76
N ASN A 59 -2.58 -7.41 -0.97
CA ASN A 59 -3.21 -8.71 -0.76
C ASN A 59 -2.92 -9.27 0.65
N SER A 60 -3.56 -10.39 1.00
CA SER A 60 -3.45 -11.01 2.33
C SER A 60 -2.07 -11.62 2.60
N LEU A 61 -1.41 -12.17 1.58
CA LEU A 61 -0.07 -12.78 1.67
C LEU A 61 1.03 -11.74 1.92
N VAL A 62 0.99 -10.61 1.21
CA VAL A 62 1.85 -9.44 1.36
C VAL A 62 1.66 -8.83 2.74
N ASN A 63 0.40 -8.74 3.22
CA ASN A 63 0.14 -8.29 4.59
C ASN A 63 0.79 -9.22 5.62
N ALA A 64 0.72 -10.54 5.41
CA ALA A 64 1.41 -11.50 6.27
C ALA A 64 2.94 -11.35 6.22
N ALA A 65 3.52 -10.93 5.09
CA ALA A 65 4.95 -10.72 4.88
C ALA A 65 5.46 -9.32 5.27
N SER A 66 4.58 -8.38 5.63
CA SER A 66 4.90 -6.96 5.85
C SER A 66 6.06 -6.70 6.81
N THR A 67 6.15 -7.45 7.91
CA THR A 67 7.26 -7.35 8.87
C THR A 67 8.59 -7.72 8.23
N LEU A 68 8.66 -8.83 7.49
CA LEU A 68 9.88 -9.29 6.80
C LEU A 68 10.32 -8.29 5.73
N LEU A 69 9.38 -7.75 4.94
CA LEU A 69 9.67 -6.72 3.95
C LEU A 69 10.22 -5.44 4.59
N THR A 70 9.65 -5.03 5.73
CA THR A 70 10.13 -3.86 6.49
C THR A 70 11.54 -4.10 7.04
N VAL A 71 11.80 -5.28 7.58
CA VAL A 71 13.14 -5.67 8.07
C VAL A 71 14.14 -5.71 6.92
N ALA A 72 13.77 -6.27 5.77
CA ALA A 72 14.61 -6.30 4.57
C ALA A 72 15.06 -4.88 4.14
N ILE A 73 14.14 -3.91 4.11
CA ILE A 73 14.47 -2.51 3.79
C ILE A 73 15.46 -1.92 4.81
N LYS A 74 15.23 -2.16 6.11
CA LYS A 74 16.12 -1.67 7.17
C LYS A 74 17.52 -2.29 7.08
N LEU A 75 17.60 -3.60 6.86
CA LEU A 75 18.88 -4.32 6.76
C LEU A 75 19.74 -3.81 5.61
N ARG A 76 19.12 -3.47 4.46
CA ARG A 76 19.83 -2.92 3.29
C ARG A 76 20.62 -1.65 3.60
N THR A 77 20.18 -0.86 4.58
CA THR A 77 20.84 0.41 4.98
C THR A 77 21.71 0.27 6.24
N THR A 78 21.78 -0.94 6.82
CA THR A 78 22.51 -1.19 8.05
C THR A 78 23.98 -1.48 7.75
N LEU A 79 24.88 -0.58 8.15
CA LEU A 79 26.33 -0.70 7.87
C LEU A 79 27.07 -1.61 8.85
N GLN A 80 26.53 -1.81 10.07
CA GLN A 80 27.10 -2.67 11.09
C GLN A 80 25.97 -3.31 11.90
N HIS A 81 26.16 -4.57 12.28
CA HIS A 81 25.27 -5.27 13.19
C HIS A 81 26.07 -6.07 14.23
N ASP A 82 25.87 -5.75 15.51
CA ASP A 82 26.73 -6.27 16.59
C ASP A 82 26.40 -7.73 16.97
N ASN A 83 25.17 -8.19 16.71
CA ASN A 83 24.75 -9.55 17.07
C ASN A 83 23.99 -10.25 15.94
N ILE A 84 24.76 -10.83 15.02
CA ILE A 84 24.24 -11.56 13.85
C ILE A 84 23.44 -12.82 14.28
N VAL A 85 23.86 -13.48 15.37
CA VAL A 85 23.19 -14.69 15.87
C VAL A 85 21.77 -14.38 16.36
N GLU A 86 21.60 -13.28 17.10
CA GLU A 86 20.29 -12.84 17.57
C GLU A 86 19.40 -12.37 16.41
N LEU A 87 19.96 -11.64 15.43
CA LEU A 87 19.23 -11.27 14.22
C LEU A 87 18.71 -12.50 13.48
N HIS A 88 19.59 -13.49 13.31
CA HIS A 88 19.26 -14.74 12.65
C HIS A 88 18.13 -15.50 13.37
N LYS A 89 18.19 -15.57 14.70
CA LYS A 89 17.12 -16.15 15.53
C LYS A 89 15.79 -15.42 15.33
N ARG A 90 15.79 -14.09 15.39
CA ARG A 90 14.58 -13.27 15.21
C ARG A 90 13.97 -13.42 13.82
N LEU A 91 14.80 -13.44 12.78
CA LEU A 91 14.32 -13.66 11.41
C LEU A 91 13.75 -15.07 11.23
N SER A 92 14.37 -16.07 11.84
CA SER A 92 13.84 -17.45 11.84
C SER A 92 12.48 -17.55 12.55
N GLU A 93 12.30 -16.86 13.68
CA GLU A 93 11.01 -16.77 14.39
C GLU A 93 9.96 -16.00 13.58
N GLU A 94 10.37 -14.94 12.89
CA GLU A 94 9.48 -14.14 12.06
C GLU A 94 9.02 -14.90 10.81
N ILE A 95 9.88 -15.73 10.19
CA ILE A 95 9.49 -16.64 9.10
C ILE A 95 8.43 -17.64 9.57
N LYS A 96 8.60 -18.23 10.75
CA LYS A 96 7.58 -19.13 11.33
C LYS A 96 6.27 -18.38 11.61
N SER A 97 6.36 -17.14 12.06
CA SER A 97 5.20 -16.28 12.30
C SER A 97 4.50 -15.90 10.98
N PHE A 98 5.26 -15.68 9.90
CA PHE A 98 4.73 -15.51 8.55
C PHE A 98 3.93 -16.73 8.11
N ASP A 99 4.46 -17.95 8.26
CA ASP A 99 3.77 -19.19 7.87
C ASP A 99 2.40 -19.29 8.55
N VAL A 100 2.34 -19.00 9.86
CA VAL A 100 1.09 -19.00 10.65
C VAL A 100 0.12 -17.94 10.14
N ARG A 101 0.58 -16.70 9.89
CA ARG A 101 -0.27 -15.61 9.40
C ARG A 101 -0.78 -15.89 7.99
N ALA A 102 0.05 -16.42 7.10
CA ALA A 102 -0.34 -16.77 5.74
C ALA A 102 -1.36 -17.92 5.72
N GLN A 103 -1.20 -18.92 6.60
CA GLN A 103 -2.18 -19.98 6.77
C GLN A 103 -3.52 -19.44 7.30
N GLN A 104 -3.51 -18.55 8.30
CA GLN A 104 -4.71 -17.90 8.82
C GLN A 104 -5.41 -17.01 7.80
N ALA A 105 -4.65 -16.44 6.86
CA ALA A 105 -5.15 -15.66 5.74
C ALA A 105 -5.75 -16.52 4.60
N GLY A 106 -5.69 -17.86 4.72
CA GLY A 106 -6.26 -18.80 3.74
C GLY A 106 -5.36 -19.10 2.54
N ALA A 107 -4.07 -18.77 2.60
CA ALA A 107 -3.12 -19.11 1.54
C ALA A 107 -2.95 -20.63 1.41
N SER A 108 -2.81 -21.13 0.18
CA SER A 108 -2.57 -22.56 -0.04
C SER A 108 -1.19 -22.99 0.48
N PRO A 109 -1.00 -24.24 0.92
CA PRO A 109 0.30 -24.72 1.39
C PRO A 109 1.43 -24.51 0.38
N GLU A 110 1.14 -24.72 -0.92
CA GLU A 110 2.09 -24.48 -2.02
C GLU A 110 2.49 -23.00 -2.11
N THR A 111 1.54 -22.09 -1.95
CA THR A 111 1.78 -20.64 -1.93
C THR A 111 2.65 -20.24 -0.74
N ILE A 112 2.37 -20.79 0.45
CA ILE A 112 3.13 -20.50 1.68
C ILE A 112 4.59 -20.96 1.51
N VAL A 113 4.80 -22.19 1.02
CA VAL A 113 6.15 -22.73 0.80
C VAL A 113 6.92 -21.89 -0.23
N SER A 114 6.27 -21.49 -1.32
CA SER A 114 6.89 -20.67 -2.36
C SER A 114 7.19 -19.25 -1.89
N ALA A 115 6.30 -18.64 -1.12
CA ALA A 115 6.50 -17.32 -0.52
C ALA A 115 7.62 -17.34 0.52
N ARG A 116 7.67 -18.37 1.38
CA ARG A 116 8.75 -18.54 2.35
C ARG A 116 10.10 -18.70 1.65
N TYR A 117 10.15 -19.51 0.58
CA TYR A 117 11.36 -19.67 -0.22
C TYR A 117 11.87 -18.33 -0.77
N LEU A 118 10.97 -17.54 -1.35
CA LEU A 118 11.27 -16.19 -1.84
C LEU A 118 11.78 -15.29 -0.71
N LEU A 119 11.07 -15.21 0.41
CA LEU A 119 11.43 -14.34 1.53
C LEU A 119 12.79 -14.70 2.14
N CYS A 120 13.07 -15.99 2.34
CA CYS A 120 14.38 -16.45 2.78
C CYS A 120 15.48 -16.02 1.81
N THR A 121 15.27 -16.23 0.50
CA THR A 121 16.25 -15.90 -0.54
C THR A 121 16.51 -14.39 -0.59
N VAL A 122 15.46 -13.56 -0.54
CA VAL A 122 15.57 -12.10 -0.58
C VAL A 122 16.30 -11.55 0.64
N VAL A 123 15.94 -12.02 1.84
CA VAL A 123 16.61 -11.58 3.08
C VAL A 123 18.07 -12.02 3.09
N ASP A 124 18.37 -13.25 2.69
CA ASP A 124 19.74 -13.75 2.58
C ASP A 124 20.57 -12.91 1.59
N GLU A 125 20.02 -12.59 0.41
CA GLU A 125 20.71 -11.75 -0.58
C GLU A 125 20.98 -10.33 -0.03
N ILE A 126 20.00 -9.72 0.63
CA ILE A 126 20.17 -8.39 1.23
C ILE A 126 21.26 -8.40 2.28
N VAL A 127 21.27 -9.39 3.18
CA VAL A 127 22.28 -9.49 4.23
C VAL A 127 23.66 -9.74 3.62
N LEU A 128 23.77 -10.65 2.64
CA LEU A 128 25.03 -10.95 1.96
C LEU A 128 25.55 -9.78 1.10
N ASN A 129 24.72 -8.78 0.79
CA ASN A 129 25.13 -7.54 0.15
C ASN A 129 25.65 -6.47 1.15
N THR A 130 25.60 -6.73 2.46
CA THR A 130 26.16 -5.84 3.49
C THR A 130 27.61 -6.21 3.87
N PRO A 131 28.44 -5.24 4.33
CA PRO A 131 29.81 -5.53 4.75
C PRO A 131 29.94 -6.52 5.92
N TRP A 132 28.92 -6.61 6.78
CA TRP A 132 28.93 -7.50 7.94
C TRP A 132 28.33 -8.88 7.63
N GLY A 133 27.45 -9.00 6.63
CA GLY A 133 26.86 -10.29 6.27
C GLY A 133 27.87 -11.26 5.65
N THR A 134 28.77 -10.76 4.79
CA THR A 134 29.83 -11.59 4.18
C THR A 134 30.90 -12.01 5.20
N ASN A 135 31.27 -11.12 6.11
CA ASN A 135 32.33 -11.34 7.10
C ASN A 135 31.82 -12.06 8.36
N GLY A 136 30.53 -12.01 8.62
CA GLY A 136 29.88 -12.49 9.84
C GLY A 136 29.38 -13.94 9.81
N GLY A 137 29.77 -14.72 8.80
CA GLY A 137 29.41 -16.14 8.70
C GLY A 137 27.96 -16.44 8.32
N TRP A 138 27.19 -15.44 7.84
CA TRP A 138 25.79 -15.62 7.44
C TRP A 138 25.60 -16.73 6.40
N SER A 139 26.54 -16.85 5.46
CA SER A 139 26.49 -17.84 4.38
C SER A 139 26.51 -19.31 4.85
N GLN A 140 27.05 -19.60 6.04
CA GLN A 140 27.13 -20.97 6.58
C GLN A 140 25.78 -21.43 7.14
N HIS A 141 24.98 -20.49 7.63
CA HIS A 141 23.68 -20.73 8.26
C HIS A 141 22.68 -19.71 7.75
N SER A 142 22.47 -19.68 6.43
CA SER A 142 21.50 -18.78 5.81
C SER A 142 20.07 -19.23 6.12
N LEU A 143 19.10 -18.32 6.02
CA LEU A 143 17.69 -18.66 6.24
C LEU A 143 17.22 -19.71 5.23
N LEU A 144 17.65 -19.58 3.97
CA LEU A 144 17.34 -20.56 2.94
C LEU A 144 17.88 -21.95 3.27
N SER A 145 19.10 -22.04 3.82
CA SER A 145 19.70 -23.31 4.23
C SER A 145 18.89 -23.97 5.33
N ILE A 146 18.39 -23.20 6.29
CA ILE A 146 17.66 -23.72 7.44
C ILE A 146 16.25 -24.18 7.06
N PHE A 147 15.53 -23.40 6.27
CA PHE A 147 14.13 -23.69 5.93
C PHE A 147 13.97 -24.59 4.71
N HIS A 148 14.94 -24.59 3.80
CA HIS A 148 14.85 -25.28 2.51
C HIS A 148 16.06 -26.16 2.17
N GLN A 149 17.09 -26.23 3.03
CA GLN A 149 18.29 -27.06 2.82
C GLN A 149 19.04 -26.69 1.53
N GLU A 150 18.96 -25.42 1.14
CA GLU A 150 19.58 -24.86 -0.07
C GLU A 150 20.42 -23.63 0.26
N THR A 151 21.53 -23.45 -0.44
CA THR A 151 22.48 -22.33 -0.19
C THR A 151 22.42 -21.23 -1.26
N PHE A 152 21.81 -21.49 -2.42
CA PHE A 152 21.66 -20.53 -3.51
C PHE A 152 20.25 -20.65 -4.12
N GLY A 153 19.37 -19.69 -3.80
CA GLY A 153 17.98 -19.71 -4.27
C GLY A 153 17.64 -18.76 -5.41
N GLY A 154 18.58 -17.88 -5.78
CA GLY A 154 18.36 -16.82 -6.76
C GLY A 154 17.85 -17.32 -8.11
N GLU A 155 18.32 -18.47 -8.59
CA GLU A 155 17.84 -19.06 -9.86
C GLU A 155 16.45 -19.73 -9.71
N LYS A 156 16.27 -20.52 -8.64
CA LYS A 156 15.04 -21.25 -8.40
C LYS A 156 13.85 -20.33 -8.15
N CYS A 157 14.07 -19.17 -7.53
CA CYS A 157 13.05 -18.13 -7.41
C CYS A 157 12.45 -17.75 -8.77
N PHE A 158 13.27 -17.59 -9.82
CA PHE A 158 12.77 -17.27 -11.15
C PHE A 158 12.11 -18.46 -11.86
N LEU A 159 12.54 -19.69 -11.59
CA LEU A 159 11.84 -20.90 -12.06
C LEU A 159 10.45 -21.02 -11.42
N ILE A 160 10.35 -20.75 -10.11
CA ILE A 160 9.07 -20.71 -9.39
C ILE A 160 8.20 -19.59 -9.97
N LEU A 161 8.74 -18.38 -10.15
CA LEU A 161 8.02 -17.25 -10.73
C LEU A 161 7.43 -17.61 -12.11
N GLN A 162 8.24 -18.19 -13.00
CA GLN A 162 7.79 -18.61 -14.33
C GLN A 162 6.63 -19.61 -14.24
N ARG A 163 6.74 -20.61 -13.35
CA ARG A 163 5.65 -21.59 -13.14
C ARG A 163 4.37 -20.95 -12.62
N MET A 164 4.47 -19.98 -11.70
CA MET A 164 3.29 -19.27 -11.18
C MET A 164 2.64 -18.37 -12.22
N GLN A 165 3.43 -17.84 -13.17
CA GLN A 165 2.93 -17.05 -14.31
C GLN A 165 2.15 -17.90 -15.34
N GLU A 166 2.25 -19.23 -15.32
CA GLU A 166 1.43 -20.10 -16.18
C GLU A 166 -0.06 -20.06 -15.79
N ASN A 167 -0.36 -19.87 -14.50
CA ASN A 167 -1.72 -19.78 -13.95
C ASN A 167 -1.87 -18.57 -13.02
N PRO A 168 -1.74 -17.34 -13.55
CA PRO A 168 -1.64 -16.13 -12.75
C PRO A 168 -2.89 -15.89 -11.88
N SER A 169 -4.08 -16.24 -12.37
CA SER A 169 -5.35 -16.10 -11.62
C SER A 169 -5.38 -16.85 -10.28
N GLN A 170 -4.64 -17.97 -10.16
CA GLN A 170 -4.56 -18.75 -8.92
C GLN A 170 -3.44 -18.26 -7.99
N HIS A 171 -2.46 -17.54 -8.54
CA HIS A 171 -1.22 -17.19 -7.85
C HIS A 171 -1.00 -15.67 -7.73
N LEU A 172 -2.03 -14.84 -7.97
CA LEU A 172 -1.92 -13.37 -7.95
C LEU A 172 -1.25 -12.85 -6.68
N ASP A 173 -1.65 -13.38 -5.52
CA ASP A 173 -1.12 -12.92 -4.24
C ASP A 173 0.39 -13.12 -4.14
N LEU A 174 0.89 -14.24 -4.68
CA LEU A 174 2.31 -14.56 -4.73
C LEU A 174 3.04 -13.74 -5.79
N LEU A 175 2.44 -13.55 -6.97
CA LEU A 175 3.00 -12.74 -8.05
C LEU A 175 3.22 -11.29 -7.59
N GLU A 176 2.31 -10.73 -6.80
CA GLU A 176 2.47 -9.41 -6.19
C GLU A 176 3.61 -9.37 -5.16
N LEU A 177 3.76 -10.41 -4.36
CA LEU A 177 4.89 -10.51 -3.43
C LEU A 177 6.22 -10.54 -4.21
N TYR A 178 6.29 -11.29 -5.31
CA TYR A 178 7.44 -11.27 -6.22
C TYR A 178 7.70 -9.86 -6.78
N TYR A 179 6.66 -9.19 -7.26
CA TYR A 179 6.77 -7.83 -7.80
C TYR A 179 7.34 -6.85 -6.76
N LEU A 180 6.87 -6.92 -5.52
CA LEU A 180 7.39 -6.11 -4.43
C LEU A 180 8.86 -6.44 -4.13
N CYS A 181 9.22 -7.72 -4.02
CA CYS A 181 10.61 -8.13 -3.79
C CYS A 181 11.56 -7.63 -4.90
N LEU A 182 11.16 -7.75 -6.17
CA LEU A 182 11.92 -7.23 -7.31
C LEU A 182 12.03 -5.71 -7.30
N SER A 183 10.99 -5.01 -6.84
CA SER A 183 10.98 -3.54 -6.69
C SER A 183 11.85 -3.07 -5.51
N LEU A 184 12.01 -3.91 -4.48
CA LEU A 184 12.92 -3.69 -3.36
C LEU A 184 14.39 -3.97 -3.70
N GLY A 185 14.68 -4.43 -4.92
CA GLY A 185 16.02 -4.66 -5.42
C GLY A 185 16.53 -6.10 -5.26
N PHE A 186 15.63 -7.08 -5.21
CA PHE A 186 16.02 -8.48 -5.39
C PHE A 186 16.48 -8.72 -6.83
N GLU A 187 17.68 -9.27 -7.00
CA GLU A 187 18.31 -9.50 -8.30
C GLU A 187 18.47 -11.00 -8.61
N GLY A 188 18.75 -11.82 -7.60
CA GLY A 188 18.98 -13.25 -7.75
C GLY A 188 20.06 -13.56 -8.79
N LYS A 189 19.78 -14.51 -9.69
CA LYS A 189 20.73 -14.94 -10.74
C LYS A 189 21.17 -13.81 -11.67
N TYR A 190 20.33 -12.79 -11.87
CA TYR A 190 20.58 -11.72 -12.83
C TYR A 190 21.68 -10.75 -12.37
N LYS A 191 22.04 -10.77 -11.09
CA LYS A 191 23.15 -9.97 -10.56
C LYS A 191 24.48 -10.25 -11.26
N LEU A 192 24.70 -11.49 -11.71
CA LEU A 192 25.95 -11.93 -12.35
C LEU A 192 25.84 -12.00 -13.88
N GLU A 193 24.67 -11.75 -14.44
CA GLU A 193 24.40 -11.94 -15.86
C GLU A 193 24.71 -10.69 -16.68
N GLN A 194 25.20 -10.87 -17.90
CA GLN A 194 25.40 -9.75 -18.82
C GLN A 194 24.04 -9.13 -19.17
N ARG A 195 23.91 -7.81 -18.99
CA ARG A 195 22.63 -7.08 -19.12
C ARG A 195 21.54 -7.58 -18.16
N GLY A 196 21.90 -8.17 -17.02
CA GLY A 196 20.94 -8.69 -16.04
C GLY A 196 19.92 -7.66 -15.54
N HIS A 197 20.33 -6.39 -15.37
CA HIS A 197 19.39 -5.32 -15.00
C HIS A 197 18.29 -5.08 -16.03
N GLU A 198 18.63 -5.07 -17.34
CA GLU A 198 17.64 -4.91 -18.42
C GLU A 198 16.65 -6.09 -18.43
N GLN A 199 17.15 -7.31 -18.18
CA GLN A 199 16.30 -8.50 -18.07
C GLN A 199 15.38 -8.43 -16.85
N LEU A 200 15.88 -7.98 -15.70
CA LEU A 200 15.09 -7.79 -14.48
C LEU A 200 13.98 -6.74 -14.68
N ASP A 201 14.30 -5.63 -15.35
CA ASP A 201 13.31 -4.59 -15.64
C ASP A 201 12.21 -5.12 -16.58
N HIS A 202 12.58 -5.89 -17.60
CA HIS A 202 11.60 -6.56 -18.48
C HIS A 202 10.72 -7.56 -17.71
N ILE A 203 11.30 -8.35 -16.80
CA ILE A 203 10.54 -9.28 -15.94
C ILE A 203 9.59 -8.51 -15.02
N ARG A 204 10.06 -7.41 -14.41
CA ARG A 204 9.24 -6.57 -13.52
C ARG A 204 8.05 -5.97 -14.27
N GLU A 205 8.27 -5.43 -15.47
CA GLU A 205 7.23 -4.84 -16.30
C GLU A 205 6.20 -5.88 -16.75
N GLY A 206 6.66 -7.04 -17.25
CA GLY A 206 5.75 -8.14 -17.63
C GLY A 206 4.93 -8.67 -16.45
N LEU A 207 5.54 -8.74 -15.27
CA LEU A 207 4.86 -9.11 -14.03
C LEU A 207 3.82 -8.06 -13.62
N TYR A 208 4.15 -6.77 -13.70
CA TYR A 208 3.23 -5.67 -13.42
C TYR A 208 1.99 -5.74 -14.33
N GLN A 209 2.20 -5.84 -15.65
CA GLN A 209 1.10 -5.96 -16.62
C GLN A 209 0.24 -7.20 -16.35
N THR A 210 0.85 -8.33 -15.99
CA THR A 210 0.13 -9.56 -15.63
C THR A 210 -0.77 -9.32 -14.42
N ILE A 211 -0.25 -8.68 -13.36
CA ILE A 211 -1.01 -8.37 -12.14
C ILE A 211 -2.15 -7.39 -12.44
N GLU A 212 -1.87 -6.32 -13.17
CA GLU A 212 -2.84 -5.27 -13.53
C GLU A 212 -4.01 -5.85 -14.34
N ASN A 213 -3.70 -6.68 -15.34
CA ASN A 213 -4.71 -7.33 -16.18
C ASN A 213 -5.65 -8.25 -15.37
N HIS A 214 -5.15 -8.90 -14.33
CA HIS A 214 -5.93 -9.86 -13.53
C HIS A 214 -6.68 -9.23 -12.36
N ARG A 215 -6.19 -8.13 -11.77
CA ARG A 215 -6.97 -7.37 -10.78
C ARG A 215 -8.15 -6.62 -11.40
N GLY A 216 -8.06 -6.32 -12.69
CA GLY A 216 -8.96 -5.38 -13.35
C GLY A 216 -8.69 -3.95 -12.88
N HIS A 217 -9.22 -2.98 -13.62
CA HIS A 217 -9.21 -1.58 -13.23
C HIS A 217 -10.12 -1.38 -12.01
N MET A 218 -9.70 -1.83 -10.82
CA MET A 218 -10.23 -1.26 -9.60
C MET A 218 -9.76 0.18 -9.60
N GLU A 219 -10.71 1.12 -9.70
CA GLU A 219 -10.49 2.53 -9.45
C GLU A 219 -9.76 2.65 -8.11
N GLN A 220 -8.43 2.70 -8.18
CA GLN A 220 -7.57 3.07 -7.07
C GLN A 220 -7.79 4.56 -6.89
N ASP A 221 -8.92 4.92 -6.29
CA ASP A 221 -9.06 6.21 -5.65
C ASP A 221 -7.89 6.31 -4.67
N LEU A 222 -6.91 7.14 -5.06
CA LEU A 222 -5.58 7.28 -4.46
C LEU A 222 -5.62 7.77 -3.00
N SER A 223 -6.81 7.88 -2.39
CA SER A 223 -6.95 8.01 -0.96
C SER A 223 -8.21 7.32 -0.45
N ALA A 224 -8.06 6.61 0.67
CA ALA A 224 -9.16 6.05 1.44
C ALA A 224 -10.10 7.12 2.04
N GLN A 225 -9.76 8.40 1.92
CA GLN A 225 -10.39 9.55 2.59
C GLN A 225 -10.58 10.76 1.65
N TRP A 226 -10.68 10.59 0.33
CA TRP A 226 -10.98 11.75 -0.54
C TRP A 226 -12.36 12.37 -0.25
N GLN A 227 -13.25 11.60 0.37
CA GLN A 227 -14.50 12.11 0.93
C GLN A 227 -14.27 12.50 2.38
N GLY A 228 -13.66 13.68 2.56
CA GLY A 228 -13.64 14.38 3.83
C GLY A 228 -15.06 14.48 4.39
N CYS A 229 -15.20 14.10 5.67
CA CYS A 229 -16.37 14.27 6.52
C CYS A 229 -17.75 14.38 5.82
N GLY A 230 -18.40 13.23 5.68
CA GLY A 230 -19.86 13.18 5.64
C GLY A 230 -20.45 12.92 4.26
N GLN A 231 -20.56 11.65 3.90
CA GLN A 231 -21.88 10.99 3.85
C GLN A 231 -21.65 9.51 3.56
N LYS A 232 -22.16 8.67 4.46
CA LYS A 232 -22.46 7.28 4.15
C LYS A 232 -23.60 7.29 3.13
N LYS A 233 -23.31 7.54 1.85
CA LYS A 233 -24.29 7.27 0.80
C LYS A 233 -24.28 5.76 0.64
N SER A 234 -25.18 5.11 1.36
CA SER A 234 -25.60 3.76 1.07
C SER A 234 -25.86 3.67 -0.43
N SER A 235 -25.05 2.85 -1.12
CA SER A 235 -25.25 2.41 -2.49
C SER A 235 -26.48 1.50 -2.55
N MET A 236 -27.63 2.11 -2.33
CA MET A 236 -28.97 1.55 -2.52
C MET A 236 -29.98 2.68 -2.84
N MET A 237 -29.49 3.80 -3.37
CA MET A 237 -30.30 4.93 -3.82
C MET A 237 -30.02 5.34 -5.28
N ASP A 238 -29.15 4.60 -6.00
CA ASP A 238 -28.90 4.81 -7.44
C ASP A 238 -29.60 3.75 -8.31
N TYR A 239 -30.58 3.05 -7.75
CA TYR A 239 -31.51 2.18 -8.49
C TYR A 239 -32.96 2.58 -8.19
N ILE A 240 -33.31 3.84 -8.44
CA ILE A 240 -34.70 4.19 -8.76
C ILE A 240 -34.76 4.20 -10.27
N PRO A 241 -35.26 3.13 -10.90
CA PRO A 241 -35.35 3.07 -12.34
C PRO A 241 -36.20 4.23 -12.85
N MET A 242 -35.84 4.83 -13.99
CA MET A 242 -36.61 5.94 -14.57
C MET A 242 -38.10 5.59 -14.80
N TRP A 243 -38.46 4.30 -14.91
CA TRP A 243 -39.86 3.87 -15.03
C TRP A 243 -40.70 4.20 -13.78
N VAL A 244 -40.11 4.22 -12.58
CA VAL A 244 -40.83 4.56 -11.34
C VAL A 244 -41.17 6.05 -11.31
N ILE A 245 -40.22 6.90 -11.71
CA ILE A 245 -40.44 8.36 -11.83
C ILE A 245 -41.52 8.64 -12.89
N ALA A 246 -41.44 7.96 -14.03
CA ALA A 246 -42.46 8.06 -15.08
C ALA A 246 -43.85 7.62 -14.58
N SER A 247 -43.91 6.56 -13.76
CA SER A 247 -45.16 6.04 -13.20
C SER A 247 -45.78 7.00 -12.18
N ILE A 248 -44.98 7.61 -11.31
CA ILE A 248 -45.43 8.61 -10.35
C ILE A 248 -45.93 9.86 -11.08
N MET A 249 -45.18 10.34 -12.08
CA MET A 249 -45.56 11.51 -12.87
C MET A 249 -46.88 11.26 -13.62
N LEU A 250 -47.04 10.09 -14.22
CA LEU A 250 -48.29 9.66 -14.87
C LEU A 250 -49.45 9.58 -13.87
N ALA A 251 -49.22 9.02 -12.68
CA ALA A 251 -50.25 8.92 -11.65
C ALA A 251 -50.74 10.29 -11.18
N VAL A 252 -49.82 11.24 -10.95
CA VAL A 252 -50.17 12.63 -10.60
C VAL A 252 -50.99 13.29 -11.71
N LEU A 253 -50.61 13.05 -12.97
CA LEU A 253 -51.31 13.60 -14.13
C LEU A 253 -52.74 13.05 -14.25
N VAL A 254 -52.92 11.74 -14.02
CA VAL A 254 -54.25 11.09 -14.01
C VAL A 254 -55.12 11.59 -12.86
N VAL A 255 -54.56 11.74 -11.66
CA VAL A 255 -55.29 12.26 -10.50
C VAL A 255 -55.71 13.71 -10.72
N SER A 256 -54.80 14.55 -11.22
CA SER A 256 -55.10 15.95 -11.55
C SER A 256 -56.17 16.04 -12.64
N TYR A 257 -56.01 15.29 -13.73
CA TYR A 257 -57.00 15.26 -14.81
C TYR A 257 -58.37 14.78 -14.32
N SER A 258 -58.41 13.73 -13.50
CA SER A 258 -59.65 13.22 -12.92
C SER A 258 -60.30 14.26 -12.00
N GLY A 259 -59.53 14.91 -11.13
CA GLY A 259 -60.03 15.99 -10.27
C GLY A 259 -60.60 17.16 -11.06
N PHE A 260 -59.89 17.63 -12.08
CA PHE A 260 -60.38 18.67 -13.00
C PHE A 260 -61.64 18.23 -13.74
N ARG A 261 -61.69 16.97 -14.19
CA ARG A 261 -62.87 16.41 -14.87
C ARG A 261 -64.07 16.34 -13.94
N TYR A 262 -63.89 15.91 -12.69
CA TYR A 262 -64.96 15.89 -11.69
C TYR A 262 -65.45 17.30 -11.35
N TRP A 263 -64.53 18.24 -11.14
CA TRP A 263 -64.88 19.64 -10.90
C TRP A 263 -65.64 20.24 -12.09
N LEU A 264 -65.22 19.92 -13.32
CA LEU A 264 -65.91 20.36 -14.52
C LEU A 264 -67.30 19.72 -14.64
N TYR A 265 -67.46 18.42 -14.36
CA TYR A 265 -68.79 17.78 -14.37
C TYR A 265 -69.74 18.40 -13.35
N ASP A 266 -69.27 18.67 -12.14
CA ASP A 266 -70.06 19.31 -11.09
C ASP A 266 -70.45 20.75 -11.48
N ALA A 267 -69.55 21.48 -12.13
CA ALA A 267 -69.81 22.81 -12.68
C ALA A 267 -70.73 22.80 -13.93
N THR A 268 -70.81 21.69 -14.66
CA THR A 268 -71.58 21.60 -15.93
C THR A 268 -73.02 21.14 -15.72
N GLN A 269 -73.29 20.32 -14.69
CA GLN A 269 -74.64 19.87 -14.28
C GLN A 269 -75.72 20.98 -14.32
N PRO A 270 -75.52 22.18 -13.73
CA PRO A 270 -76.56 23.21 -13.70
C PRO A 270 -76.87 23.84 -15.07
N THR A 271 -76.01 23.70 -16.07
CA THR A 271 -76.26 24.23 -17.42
C THR A 271 -77.09 23.27 -18.28
N THR A 272 -76.87 21.96 -18.14
CA THR A 272 -77.66 20.93 -18.83
C THR A 272 -79.10 20.88 -18.35
N GLU A 273 -79.35 21.04 -17.04
CA GLU A 273 -80.71 21.14 -16.50
C GLU A 273 -81.46 22.37 -17.04
N ARG A 274 -80.77 23.51 -17.20
CA ARG A 274 -81.35 24.74 -17.77
C ARG A 274 -81.71 24.58 -19.24
N ILE A 275 -80.87 23.90 -20.03
CA ILE A 275 -81.16 23.63 -21.44
C ILE A 275 -82.35 22.67 -21.57
N GLN A 276 -82.39 21.59 -20.78
CA GLN A 276 -83.54 20.67 -20.80
C GLN A 276 -84.83 21.34 -20.36
N LYS A 277 -84.79 22.22 -19.35
CA LYS A 277 -85.98 22.95 -18.91
C LYS A 277 -86.51 23.90 -19.98
N LEU A 278 -85.62 24.67 -20.64
CA LEU A 278 -85.99 25.55 -21.75
C LEU A 278 -86.52 24.77 -22.97
N MET A 279 -85.94 23.61 -23.27
CA MET A 279 -86.39 22.77 -24.37
C MET A 279 -87.77 22.17 -24.06
N THR A 280 -88.02 21.74 -22.82
CA THR A 280 -89.31 21.21 -22.38
C THR A 280 -90.40 22.29 -22.38
N GLU A 281 -90.07 23.49 -21.89
CA GLU A 281 -90.96 24.66 -21.88
C GLU A 281 -91.32 25.11 -23.31
N SER A 282 -90.36 25.15 -24.23
CA SER A 282 -90.63 25.45 -25.65
C SER A 282 -91.56 24.44 -26.32
N VAL A 283 -91.43 23.15 -25.99
CA VAL A 283 -92.27 22.08 -26.53
C VAL A 283 -93.70 22.12 -25.96
N GLU A 284 -93.89 22.55 -24.70
CA GLU A 284 -95.23 22.80 -24.16
C GLU A 284 -95.90 24.02 -24.81
N THR A 285 -95.13 25.10 -25.04
CA THR A 285 -95.63 26.32 -25.66
C THR A 285 -96.14 26.07 -27.09
N ASP A 286 -95.43 25.26 -27.89
CA ASP A 286 -95.87 24.86 -29.24
C ASP A 286 -97.12 23.98 -29.23
N LYS A 287 -97.30 23.14 -28.20
CA LYS A 287 -98.48 22.26 -28.04
C LYS A 287 -99.74 23.03 -27.65
N GLU A 288 -99.63 24.07 -26.81
CA GLU A 288 -100.77 24.93 -26.46
C GLU A 288 -101.22 25.78 -27.66
N THR A 289 -100.26 26.32 -28.41
CA THR A 289 -100.54 27.14 -29.60
C THR A 289 -101.25 26.33 -30.71
N SER A 290 -100.95 25.03 -30.82
CA SER A 290 -101.62 24.13 -31.78
C SER A 290 -103.00 23.62 -31.34
N ARG A 291 -103.41 23.83 -30.08
CA ARG A 291 -104.75 23.45 -29.58
C ARG A 291 -105.78 24.57 -29.67
N GLN A 292 -105.34 25.82 -29.89
CA GLN A 292 -106.22 26.99 -30.01
C GLN A 292 -106.58 27.38 -31.46
N ASN A 293 -105.96 26.73 -32.45
CA ASN A 293 -106.36 26.77 -33.87
C ASN A 293 -107.14 25.52 -34.25
#